data_AF-A0A1V4QZL4-F1
#
_entry.id   AF-A0A1V4QZL4-F1
#
_cell.length_a   1.000
_cell.length_b   1.000
_cell.length_c   1.000
_cell.angle_alpha   90.00
_cell.angle_beta   90.00
_cell.angle_gamma   90.00
#
_symmetry.space_group_name_H-M   'P 1'
#
loop_
_entity.id
_entity.type
_entity.pdbx_description
1 polymer ?
#
loop_
_entity_poly.entity_id
_entity_poly.type
_entity_poly.pdbx_seq_one_letter_code
_entity_poly.pdbx_strand_id
1 'polypeptide(L)'
;MPLLRRTSTFRGVFFVGANLLGFMAACAFLYYLTTGRWYDFSLSGMRRALAVPLSEILIRPPSIYSHPWMIVVTGLVLGVVAFVPLMVAVLYRLWVSAVFVLVLAAFAHAPMLAACLALGCIVAGHTRLRSDLPFLALLLGLSSALGVYLIVYFLFISPEPRRVLSAFQRLVFQLPFVVAFVSVVLAAAVVLALARLTRYRPGVIWPALLVLVAAPVWLFHAMVGRSELAYAALVEGVVASEKLLPAGRFELPPAGAAAPTSAASRPGLPAPAAQALARMELRRAELRARCERFLRRYPDSPRGAAVMWVLATLEDLEPDMQALRRGLTRWTYTGPSEPSAGAWYDLVDRFPDSPQALVAQYRLGIVALRQERIKEGWEHLHTAMTQLEDFTAPVTPSLWERVFVPMESLPGMEYYRQALERIRQVVWLMEANRVLTGSAEDVRALAEYMRLWPDFAVPARRLEALAAGAGKTRLADNFRFRAAMAVRDELARAEALAAVAAEANDGAVAANYELGRLALRLGDKPAWRRRKLKSAVEYFKLVASAPDSPYRPRAERLRRLAGGVSGRCRTRQTPWAGIAHNSLNE
;
A
#
# COMPACT_ATOMS: atom_id res chain seq x y z
N MET A 1 7.56 53.08 2.59
CA MET A 1 8.62 53.22 3.63
C MET A 1 8.52 52.05 4.60
N PRO A 2 9.63 51.55 5.19
CA PRO A 2 9.56 50.49 6.20
C PRO A 2 8.84 50.98 7.46
N LEU A 3 8.02 50.13 8.08
CA LEU A 3 7.28 50.44 9.31
C LEU A 3 8.18 50.44 10.56
N LEU A 4 9.28 49.67 10.52
CA LEU A 4 10.18 49.53 11.65
C LEU A 4 11.11 50.75 11.78
N ARG A 5 11.30 51.22 13.01
CA ARG A 5 12.25 52.30 13.32
C ARG A 5 13.67 51.87 12.93
N ARG A 6 14.50 52.84 12.50
CA ARG A 6 15.93 52.62 12.23
C ARG A 6 16.60 52.10 13.51
N THR A 7 17.26 50.97 13.43
CA THR A 7 18.03 50.37 14.53
C THR A 7 19.49 50.20 14.11
N SER A 8 20.36 49.83 15.05
CA SER A 8 21.75 49.50 14.70
C SER A 8 21.77 48.33 13.71
N THR A 9 22.64 48.43 12.70
CA THR A 9 22.79 47.42 11.65
C THR A 9 22.98 46.02 12.24
N PHE A 10 23.76 45.90 13.32
CA PHE A 10 24.00 44.65 14.02
C PHE A 10 22.70 44.00 14.55
N ARG A 11 21.82 44.76 15.22
CA ARG A 11 20.55 44.22 15.74
C ARG A 11 19.62 43.82 14.60
N GLY A 12 19.58 44.61 13.53
CA GLY A 12 18.82 44.26 12.33
C GLY A 12 19.27 42.94 11.71
N VAL A 13 20.59 42.79 11.49
CA VAL A 13 21.19 41.56 10.96
C VAL A 13 20.93 40.37 11.88
N PHE A 14 21.10 40.54 13.19
CA PHE A 14 20.84 39.49 14.17
C PHE A 14 19.41 38.98 14.12
N PHE A 15 18.41 39.88 14.17
CA PHE A 15 17.01 39.46 14.16
C PHE A 15 16.56 38.89 12.81
N VAL A 16 17.05 39.43 11.69
CA VAL A 16 16.78 38.84 10.37
C VAL A 16 17.41 37.46 10.28
N GLY A 17 18.66 37.29 10.72
CA GLY A 17 19.36 36.00 10.77
C GLY A 17 18.64 34.97 11.65
N ALA A 18 18.17 35.37 12.84
CA ALA A 18 17.41 34.50 13.72
C ALA A 18 16.07 34.05 13.10
N ASN A 19 15.35 34.96 12.44
CA ASN A 19 14.14 34.61 11.70
C ASN A 19 14.44 33.68 10.52
N LEU A 20 15.54 33.91 9.81
CA LEU A 20 15.98 33.07 8.70
C LEU A 20 16.31 31.65 9.18
N LEU A 21 17.01 31.50 10.30
CA LEU A 21 17.31 30.20 10.91
C LEU A 21 16.03 29.45 11.32
N GLY A 22 15.11 30.12 12.02
CA GLY A 22 13.82 29.52 12.38
C GLY A 22 13.00 29.11 11.15
N PHE A 23 13.02 29.93 10.10
CA PHE A 23 12.34 29.63 8.84
C PHE A 23 12.99 28.48 8.07
N MET A 24 14.32 28.40 8.04
CA MET A 24 15.05 27.26 7.47
C MET A 24 14.70 25.97 8.21
N ALA A 25 14.57 26.00 9.55
CA ALA A 25 14.13 24.86 10.33
C ALA A 25 12.69 24.43 9.96
N ALA A 26 11.76 25.37 9.78
CA ALA A 26 10.42 25.07 9.32
C ALA A 26 10.39 24.48 7.90
N CYS A 27 11.22 25.00 6.98
CA CYS A 27 11.34 24.47 5.61
C CYS A 27 11.95 23.06 5.60
N ALA A 28 13.00 22.84 6.40
CA ALA A 28 13.61 21.52 6.56
C ALA A 28 12.63 20.53 7.20
N PHE A 29 11.80 20.98 8.14
CA PHE A 29 10.76 20.15 8.72
C PHE A 29 9.64 19.82 7.73
N LEU A 30 9.22 20.78 6.88
CA LEU A 30 8.28 20.50 5.78
C LEU A 30 8.84 19.44 4.83
N TYR A 31 10.13 19.54 4.49
CA TYR A 31 10.83 18.53 3.68
C TYR A 31 10.95 17.18 4.41
N TYR A 32 11.16 17.19 5.73
CA TYR A 32 11.17 15.99 6.55
C TYR A 32 9.82 15.28 6.56
N LEU A 33 8.71 16.01 6.67
CA LEU A 33 7.37 15.42 6.64
C LEU A 33 7.06 14.71 5.31
N THR A 34 7.69 15.13 4.20
CA THR A 34 7.46 14.54 2.87
C THR A 34 8.37 13.37 2.55
N THR A 35 9.61 13.38 3.04
CA THR A 35 10.65 12.43 2.61
C THR A 35 11.21 11.57 3.73
N GLY A 36 10.95 11.91 4.99
CA GLY A 36 11.64 11.36 6.15
C GLY A 36 13.11 11.80 6.27
N ARG A 37 13.57 12.75 5.45
CA ARG A 37 14.92 13.31 5.45
C ARG A 37 14.88 14.80 5.71
N TRP A 38 15.87 15.34 6.41
CA TRP A 38 15.90 16.77 6.74
C TRP A 38 16.32 17.67 5.57
N TYR A 39 17.09 17.15 4.61
CA TYR A 39 17.53 17.87 3.42
C TYR A 39 18.00 16.90 2.32
N ASP A 40 17.94 17.36 1.08
CA ASP A 40 18.59 16.76 -0.09
C ASP A 40 19.01 17.89 -1.02
N PHE A 41 20.31 18.07 -1.28
CA PHE A 41 20.79 19.11 -2.20
C PHE A 41 21.00 18.58 -3.63
N SER A 42 20.48 17.39 -3.94
CA SER A 42 20.62 16.81 -5.28
C SER A 42 19.79 17.55 -6.32
N LEU A 43 20.40 17.79 -7.49
CA LEU A 43 19.69 18.37 -8.65
C LEU A 43 18.51 17.49 -9.09
N SER A 44 18.62 16.18 -8.92
CA SER A 44 17.53 15.23 -9.16
C SER A 44 16.35 15.45 -8.21
N GLY A 45 16.61 15.73 -6.94
CA GLY A 45 15.58 16.03 -5.94
C GLY A 45 14.82 17.31 -6.32
N MET A 46 15.54 18.36 -6.70
CA MET A 46 14.94 19.64 -7.10
C MET A 46 14.12 19.53 -8.39
N ARG A 47 14.61 18.79 -9.41
CA ARG A 47 13.84 18.51 -10.63
C ARG A 47 12.56 17.73 -10.34
N ARG A 48 12.62 16.74 -9.45
CA ARG A 48 11.44 15.96 -9.04
C ARG A 48 10.43 16.83 -8.32
N ALA A 49 10.88 17.74 -7.46
CA ALA A 49 10.01 18.65 -6.73
C ALA A 49 9.27 19.67 -7.61
N LEU A 50 9.83 20.04 -8.76
CA LEU A 50 9.11 20.85 -9.75
C LEU A 50 7.93 20.09 -10.38
N ALA A 51 8.05 18.76 -10.51
CA ALA A 51 7.02 17.90 -11.09
C ALA A 51 5.97 17.43 -10.06
N VAL A 52 6.30 17.46 -8.77
CA VAL A 52 5.45 16.95 -7.69
C VAL A 52 4.65 18.10 -7.07
N PRO A 53 3.31 18.12 -7.16
CA PRO A 53 2.51 19.14 -6.50
C PRO A 53 2.54 19.02 -4.98
N LEU A 54 2.34 20.14 -4.28
CA LEU A 54 2.18 20.15 -2.82
C LEU A 54 1.03 19.23 -2.36
N SER A 55 0.04 18.96 -3.22
CA SER A 55 -1.04 18.03 -2.91
C SER A 55 -0.55 16.62 -2.64
N GLU A 56 0.55 16.21 -3.28
CA GLU A 56 1.17 14.93 -2.98
C GLU A 56 1.77 14.93 -1.57
N ILE A 57 2.17 16.06 -0.98
CA ILE A 57 2.63 16.11 0.42
C ILE A 57 1.53 15.65 1.40
N LEU A 58 0.26 15.90 1.06
CA LEU A 58 -0.88 15.54 1.91
C LEU A 58 -1.31 14.07 1.73
N ILE A 59 -1.03 13.49 0.56
CA ILE A 59 -1.45 12.13 0.19
C ILE A 59 -0.32 11.12 0.38
N ARG A 60 0.93 11.55 0.11
CA ARG A 60 2.13 10.74 0.29
C ARG A 60 2.41 10.53 1.77
N PRO A 61 3.10 9.43 2.09
CA PRO A 61 3.24 8.98 3.46
C PRO A 61 3.98 10.00 4.36
N PRO A 62 3.40 10.36 5.52
CA PRO A 62 2.16 9.85 6.11
C PRO A 62 0.94 10.62 5.59
N SER A 63 0.00 9.92 4.98
CA SER A 63 -1.23 10.52 4.44
C SER A 63 -2.09 11.13 5.55
N ILE A 64 -2.71 12.28 5.27
CA ILE A 64 -3.69 12.92 6.18
C ILE A 64 -4.92 12.05 6.45
N TYR A 65 -5.23 11.10 5.55
CA TYR A 65 -6.34 10.17 5.72
C TYR A 65 -5.99 9.08 6.73
N SER A 66 -4.72 8.71 6.81
CA SER A 66 -4.23 7.70 7.76
C SER A 66 -3.91 8.28 9.12
N HIS A 67 -3.45 9.53 9.17
CA HIS A 67 -3.12 10.22 10.41
C HIS A 67 -3.79 11.59 10.42
N PRO A 68 -5.00 11.73 11.01
CA PRO A 68 -5.74 13.00 11.02
C PRO A 68 -4.94 14.16 11.63
N TRP A 69 -4.07 13.87 12.61
CA TRP A 69 -3.17 14.85 13.21
C TRP A 69 -2.21 15.51 12.20
N MET A 70 -1.90 14.84 11.10
CA MET A 70 -1.12 15.44 10.01
C MET A 70 -1.81 16.63 9.36
N ILE A 71 -3.14 16.76 9.47
CA ILE A 71 -3.88 17.95 9.03
C ILE A 71 -3.42 19.17 9.82
N VAL A 72 -3.36 19.03 11.15
CA VAL A 72 -2.97 20.12 12.05
C VAL A 72 -1.48 20.38 11.93
N VAL A 73 -0.64 19.34 11.95
CA VAL A 73 0.82 19.46 11.80
C VAL A 73 1.17 20.16 10.49
N THR A 74 0.66 19.64 9.36
CA THR A 74 0.98 20.20 8.05
C THR A 74 0.40 21.60 7.89
N GLY A 75 -0.83 21.83 8.37
CA GLY A 75 -1.44 23.15 8.36
C GLY A 75 -0.63 24.20 9.13
N LEU A 76 -0.15 23.87 10.33
CA LEU A 76 0.71 24.77 11.12
C LEU A 76 2.04 25.05 10.42
N VAL A 77 2.69 24.03 9.83
CA VAL A 77 3.94 24.21 9.07
C VAL A 77 3.73 25.09 7.84
N LEU A 78 2.68 24.83 7.05
CA LEU A 78 2.30 25.68 5.92
C LEU A 78 1.97 27.10 6.37
N GLY A 79 1.35 27.23 7.55
CA GLY A 79 1.10 28.51 8.20
C GLY A 79 2.39 29.28 8.46
N VAL A 80 3.42 28.65 9.05
CA VAL A 80 4.74 29.27 9.26
C VAL A 80 5.36 29.70 7.93
N VAL A 81 5.33 28.78 6.96
CA VAL A 81 5.92 28.98 5.63
C VAL A 81 5.31 30.18 4.92
N ALA A 82 4.00 30.38 5.01
CA ALA A 82 3.32 31.55 4.45
C ALA A 82 3.52 32.81 5.31
N PHE A 83 3.40 32.69 6.63
CA PHE A 83 3.41 33.80 7.57
C PHE A 83 4.70 34.63 7.51
N VAL A 84 5.86 33.97 7.61
CA VAL A 84 7.16 34.67 7.75
C VAL A 84 7.47 35.59 6.57
N PRO A 85 7.53 35.13 5.31
CA PRO A 85 7.86 36.00 4.18
C PRO A 85 6.81 37.10 3.97
N LEU A 86 5.52 36.84 4.22
CA LEU A 86 4.47 37.87 4.14
C LEU A 86 4.67 38.94 5.22
N MET A 87 4.90 38.55 6.47
CA MET A 87 5.20 39.49 7.55
C MET A 87 6.49 40.27 7.31
N VAL A 88 7.52 39.63 6.74
CA VAL A 88 8.76 40.31 6.36
C VAL A 88 8.50 41.33 5.25
N ALA A 89 7.66 41.02 4.25
CA ALA A 89 7.27 41.96 3.21
C ALA A 89 6.50 43.16 3.79
N VAL A 90 5.59 42.94 4.75
CA VAL A 90 4.77 43.97 5.40
C VAL A 90 5.55 44.82 6.41
N LEU A 91 6.45 44.24 7.21
CA LEU A 91 7.18 44.99 8.25
C LEU A 91 8.55 45.49 7.80
N TYR A 92 9.26 44.74 6.95
CA TYR A 92 10.63 45.02 6.50
C TYR A 92 10.67 45.45 5.02
N ARG A 93 11.68 45.05 4.24
CA ARG A 93 11.78 45.38 2.82
C ARG A 93 11.40 44.16 1.97
N LEU A 94 10.77 44.41 0.82
CA LEU A 94 10.34 43.34 -0.09
C LEU A 94 11.51 42.43 -0.51
N TRP A 95 12.69 43.00 -0.78
CA TRP A 95 13.87 42.20 -1.15
C TRP A 95 14.34 41.27 -0.03
N VAL A 96 14.12 41.61 1.25
CA VAL A 96 14.44 40.71 2.37
C VAL A 96 13.49 39.52 2.35
N SER A 97 12.20 39.74 2.07
CA SER A 97 11.22 38.66 1.90
C SER A 97 11.57 37.72 0.74
N ALA A 98 12.14 38.25 -0.35
CA ALA A 98 12.61 37.43 -1.47
C ALA A 98 13.65 36.37 -1.04
N VAL A 99 14.51 36.66 -0.06
CA VAL A 99 15.46 35.68 0.50
C VAL A 99 14.73 34.51 1.15
N PHE A 100 13.67 34.77 1.93
CA PHE A 100 12.85 33.72 2.55
C PHE A 100 12.13 32.87 1.49
N VAL A 101 11.62 33.49 0.44
CA VAL A 101 11.00 32.76 -0.69
C VAL A 101 12.00 31.86 -1.40
N LEU A 102 13.23 32.32 -1.63
CA LEU A 102 14.30 31.50 -2.21
C LEU A 102 14.69 30.33 -1.30
N VAL A 103 14.77 30.56 0.02
CA VAL A 103 15.00 29.49 1.00
C VAL A 103 13.89 28.46 0.95
N LEU A 104 12.63 28.87 0.83
CA LEU A 104 11.51 27.93 0.69
C LEU A 104 11.67 27.05 -0.54
N ALA A 105 12.04 27.63 -1.69
CA ALA A 105 12.26 26.88 -2.91
C ALA A 105 13.42 25.87 -2.78
N ALA A 106 14.52 26.27 -2.12
CA ALA A 106 15.73 25.46 -1.99
C ALA A 106 15.65 24.38 -0.90
N PHE A 107 15.18 24.73 0.31
CA PHE A 107 15.18 23.82 1.46
C PHE A 107 13.94 22.93 1.49
N ALA A 108 12.75 23.51 1.29
CA ALA A 108 11.51 22.72 1.32
C ALA A 108 11.22 22.00 0.00
N HIS A 109 12.01 22.26 -1.06
CA HIS A 109 11.78 21.73 -2.39
C HIS A 109 10.37 22.04 -2.91
N ALA A 110 9.87 23.25 -2.61
CA ALA A 110 8.51 23.67 -2.94
C ALA A 110 8.49 24.91 -3.86
N PRO A 111 9.06 24.83 -5.08
CA PRO A 111 9.22 25.98 -5.97
C PRO A 111 7.89 26.59 -6.41
N MET A 112 6.85 25.77 -6.59
CA MET A 112 5.51 26.25 -6.95
C MET A 112 4.87 27.06 -5.83
N LEU A 113 4.97 26.57 -4.59
CA LEU A 113 4.50 27.30 -3.41
C LEU A 113 5.30 28.60 -3.23
N ALA A 114 6.61 28.56 -3.46
CA ALA A 114 7.47 29.74 -3.42
C ALA A 114 7.05 30.79 -4.45
N ALA A 115 6.70 30.40 -5.69
CA ALA A 115 6.21 31.31 -6.71
C ALA A 115 4.88 31.98 -6.33
N CYS A 116 3.90 31.20 -5.84
CA CYS A 116 2.62 31.75 -5.35
C CYS A 116 2.84 32.70 -4.17
N LEU A 117 3.75 32.35 -3.27
CA LEU A 117 4.07 33.16 -2.10
C LEU A 117 4.84 34.43 -2.47
N ALA A 118 5.70 34.39 -3.49
CA ALA A 118 6.36 35.56 -4.05
C ALA A 118 5.33 36.59 -4.52
N LEU A 119 4.32 36.14 -5.27
CA LEU A 119 3.22 36.99 -5.73
C LEU A 119 2.45 37.59 -4.55
N GLY A 120 2.13 36.79 -3.53
CA GLY A 120 1.50 37.28 -2.29
C GLY A 120 2.35 38.33 -1.57
N CYS A 121 3.68 38.15 -1.51
CA CYS A 121 4.62 39.10 -0.92
C CYS A 121 4.70 40.40 -1.72
N ILE A 122 4.65 40.34 -3.06
CA ILE A 122 4.59 41.52 -3.93
C ILE A 122 3.31 42.31 -3.65
N VAL A 123 2.15 41.65 -3.63
CA VAL A 123 0.84 42.28 -3.35
C VAL A 123 0.83 42.91 -1.95
N ALA A 124 1.26 42.17 -0.91
CA ALA A 124 1.31 42.70 0.46
C ALA A 124 2.34 43.83 0.62
N GLY A 125 3.46 43.77 -0.10
CA GLY A 125 4.56 44.72 0.00
C GLY A 125 4.33 46.04 -0.75
N HIS A 126 3.58 46.01 -1.86
CA HIS A 126 3.34 47.18 -2.73
C HIS A 126 2.05 47.95 -2.42
N THR A 127 1.14 47.40 -1.63
CA THR A 127 -0.11 48.09 -1.31
C THR A 127 0.08 49.23 -0.32
N ARG A 128 -0.66 50.33 -0.52
CA ARG A 128 -0.70 51.46 0.44
C ARG A 128 -1.28 51.02 1.80
N LEU A 129 -2.14 50.01 1.81
CA LEU A 129 -2.71 49.39 3.02
C LEU A 129 -1.64 48.95 4.02
N ARG A 130 -0.42 48.67 3.56
CA ARG A 130 0.69 48.29 4.43
C ARG A 130 0.99 49.34 5.52
N SER A 131 0.91 50.65 5.22
CA SER A 131 1.20 51.69 6.22
C SER A 131 0.07 51.87 7.23
N ASP A 132 -1.16 51.76 6.76
CA ASP A 132 -2.34 52.18 7.52
C ASP A 132 -2.98 51.00 8.24
N LEU A 133 -3.09 49.87 7.54
CA LEU A 133 -3.76 48.64 7.96
C LEU A 133 -2.88 47.41 7.61
N PRO A 134 -1.73 47.23 8.27
CA PRO A 134 -0.77 46.17 7.95
C PRO A 134 -1.37 44.76 8.02
N PHE A 135 -2.39 44.58 8.87
CA PHE A 135 -3.16 43.33 8.96
C PHE A 135 -3.94 43.05 7.67
N LEU A 136 -4.62 44.06 7.10
CA LEU A 136 -5.37 43.91 5.86
C LEU A 136 -4.44 43.67 4.66
N ALA A 137 -3.29 44.35 4.62
CA ALA A 137 -2.26 44.10 3.61
C ALA A 137 -1.76 42.64 3.65
N LEU A 138 -1.59 42.09 4.85
CA LEU A 138 -1.23 40.68 5.02
C LEU A 138 -2.36 39.74 4.56
N LEU A 139 -3.61 39.99 4.96
CA LEU A 139 -4.76 39.18 4.53
C LEU A 139 -4.90 39.16 3.01
N LEU A 140 -4.65 40.30 2.35
CA LEU A 140 -4.67 40.41 0.91
C LEU A 140 -3.55 39.56 0.28
N GLY A 141 -2.31 39.68 0.76
CA GLY A 141 -1.19 38.87 0.28
C GLY A 141 -1.39 37.37 0.52
N LEU A 142 -1.94 36.99 1.68
CA LEU A 142 -2.28 35.61 2.03
C LEU A 142 -3.36 35.04 1.11
N SER A 143 -4.42 35.81 0.88
CA SER A 143 -5.52 35.44 -0.02
C SER A 143 -5.02 35.29 -1.45
N SER A 144 -4.14 36.19 -1.92
CA SER A 144 -3.52 36.07 -3.25
C SER A 144 -2.63 34.83 -3.35
N ALA A 145 -1.79 34.55 -2.35
CA ALA A 145 -0.91 33.39 -2.38
C ALA A 145 -1.68 32.05 -2.36
N LEU A 146 -2.58 31.87 -1.39
CA LEU A 146 -3.39 30.66 -1.25
C LEU A 146 -4.42 30.52 -2.38
N GLY A 147 -5.07 31.62 -2.76
CA GLY A 147 -6.06 31.63 -3.83
C GLY A 147 -5.46 31.24 -5.18
N VAL A 148 -4.32 31.83 -5.56
CA VAL A 148 -3.61 31.46 -6.79
C VAL A 148 -3.12 30.01 -6.71
N TYR A 149 -2.59 29.59 -5.57
CA TYR A 149 -2.16 28.20 -5.38
C TYR A 149 -3.33 27.21 -5.58
N LEU A 150 -4.49 27.47 -4.95
CA LEU A 150 -5.67 26.62 -5.08
C LEU A 150 -6.26 26.64 -6.49
N ILE A 151 -6.26 27.79 -7.18
CA ILE A 151 -6.72 27.90 -8.57
C ILE A 151 -5.80 27.11 -9.49
N VAL A 152 -4.48 27.27 -9.36
CA VAL A 152 -3.53 26.55 -10.21
C VAL A 152 -3.62 25.04 -9.94
N TYR A 153 -3.73 24.64 -8.68
CA TYR A 153 -4.01 23.25 -8.32
C TYR A 153 -5.31 22.75 -8.97
N PHE A 154 -6.37 23.57 -8.90
CA PHE A 154 -7.68 23.17 -9.39
C PHE A 154 -7.73 23.04 -10.91
N LEU A 155 -7.03 23.90 -11.64
CA LEU A 155 -7.07 23.98 -13.09
C LEU A 155 -6.03 23.08 -13.78
N PHE A 156 -4.83 22.96 -13.23
CA PHE A 156 -3.70 22.40 -13.98
C PHE A 156 -3.18 21.06 -13.49
N ILE A 157 -3.33 20.73 -12.19
CA ILE A 157 -2.44 19.73 -11.59
C ILE A 157 -3.10 18.38 -11.25
N SER A 158 -4.43 18.21 -11.31
CA SER A 158 -5.00 16.86 -11.04
C SER A 158 -6.45 16.61 -11.50
N PRO A 159 -6.66 15.92 -12.64
CA PRO A 159 -7.91 15.22 -12.94
C PRO A 159 -8.03 13.84 -12.24
N GLU A 160 -6.91 13.19 -11.89
CA GLU A 160 -6.86 11.78 -11.42
C GLU A 160 -7.40 11.55 -9.99
N PRO A 161 -6.88 12.19 -8.92
CA PRO A 161 -7.37 11.94 -7.56
C PRO A 161 -8.84 12.35 -7.36
N ARG A 162 -9.41 13.20 -8.24
CA ARG A 162 -10.81 13.61 -8.16
C ARG A 162 -11.81 12.51 -8.55
N ARG A 163 -11.40 11.57 -9.40
CA ARG A 163 -12.25 10.46 -9.82
C ARG A 163 -12.33 9.37 -8.75
N VAL A 164 -11.32 9.28 -7.89
CA VAL A 164 -11.19 8.23 -6.88
C VAL A 164 -11.65 8.69 -5.50
N LEU A 165 -11.43 9.97 -5.14
CA LEU A 165 -11.79 10.50 -3.81
C LEU A 165 -13.28 10.83 -3.68
N SER A 166 -13.87 10.43 -2.56
CA SER A 166 -15.25 10.78 -2.21
C SER A 166 -15.42 12.29 -1.96
N ALA A 167 -16.65 12.80 -2.05
CA ALA A 167 -16.94 14.22 -1.82
C ALA A 167 -16.44 14.71 -0.44
N PHE A 168 -16.56 13.86 0.58
CA PHE A 168 -16.10 14.18 1.93
C PHE A 168 -14.57 14.17 2.05
N GLN A 169 -13.88 13.22 1.42
CA GLN A 169 -12.41 13.20 1.40
C GLN A 169 -11.82 14.45 0.73
N ARG A 170 -12.52 15.00 -0.27
CA ARG A 170 -12.14 16.28 -0.89
C ARG A 170 -12.25 17.46 0.08
N LEU A 171 -13.22 17.45 0.99
CA LEU A 171 -13.35 18.47 2.03
C LEU A 171 -12.21 18.34 3.06
N VAL A 172 -11.94 17.12 3.53
CA VAL A 172 -10.84 16.85 4.47
C VAL A 172 -9.48 17.29 3.90
N PHE A 173 -9.28 17.13 2.60
CA PHE A 173 -8.09 17.59 1.89
C PHE A 173 -7.86 19.12 1.98
N GLN A 174 -8.92 19.91 2.16
CA GLN A 174 -8.82 21.37 2.30
C GLN A 174 -8.47 21.81 3.72
N LEU A 175 -8.68 20.95 4.73
CA LEU A 175 -8.49 21.30 6.14
C LEU A 175 -7.08 21.78 6.50
N PRO A 176 -5.98 21.21 5.97
CA PRO A 176 -4.63 21.72 6.27
C PRO A 176 -4.46 23.18 5.85
N PHE A 177 -5.05 23.60 4.73
CA PHE A 177 -5.01 24.98 4.26
C PHE A 177 -5.85 25.92 5.12
N VAL A 178 -7.00 25.44 5.63
CA VAL A 178 -7.82 26.20 6.58
C VAL A 178 -7.06 26.40 7.89
N VAL A 179 -6.42 25.35 8.43
CA VAL A 179 -5.57 25.44 9.62
C VAL A 179 -4.41 26.41 9.38
N ALA A 180 -3.75 26.33 8.21
CA ALA A 180 -2.69 27.25 7.82
C ALA A 180 -3.19 28.70 7.82
N PHE A 181 -4.32 28.98 7.16
CA PHE A 181 -4.91 30.32 7.11
C PHE A 181 -5.22 30.86 8.51
N VAL A 182 -5.92 30.09 9.34
CA VAL A 182 -6.27 30.49 10.71
C VAL A 182 -5.00 30.74 11.54
N SER A 183 -3.99 29.87 11.43
CA SER A 183 -2.73 30.03 12.16
C SER A 183 -1.97 31.31 11.75
N VAL A 184 -1.95 31.66 10.47
CA VAL A 184 -1.34 32.89 9.94
C VAL A 184 -2.07 34.12 10.48
N VAL A 185 -3.41 34.09 10.48
CA VAL A 185 -4.25 35.20 10.99
C VAL A 185 -3.98 35.45 12.47
N LEU A 186 -3.98 34.39 13.29
CA LEU A 186 -3.71 34.48 14.72
C LEU A 186 -2.27 34.97 14.98
N ALA A 187 -1.28 34.42 14.28
CA ALA A 187 0.11 34.83 14.41
C ALA A 187 0.32 36.30 14.01
N ALA A 188 -0.33 36.75 12.94
CA ALA A 188 -0.27 38.15 12.49
C ALA A 188 -0.88 39.09 13.52
N ALA A 189 -2.03 38.73 14.11
CA ALA A 189 -2.65 39.50 15.18
C ALA A 189 -1.71 39.64 16.39
N VAL A 190 -1.10 38.53 16.84
CA VAL A 190 -0.15 38.51 17.96
C VAL A 190 1.08 39.36 17.65
N VAL A 191 1.73 39.17 16.49
CA VAL A 191 2.94 39.92 16.13
C VAL A 191 2.65 41.40 15.95
N LEU A 192 1.52 41.78 15.37
CA LEU A 192 1.16 43.20 15.25
C LEU A 192 0.80 43.83 16.60
N ALA A 193 0.14 43.11 17.49
CA ALA A 193 -0.12 43.56 18.86
C ALA A 193 1.19 43.77 19.63
N LEU A 194 2.11 42.80 19.59
CA LEU A 194 3.44 42.92 20.17
C LEU A 194 4.27 44.03 19.51
N ALA A 195 4.09 44.26 18.20
CA ALA A 195 4.80 45.33 17.50
C ALA A 195 4.31 46.70 17.97
N ARG A 196 2.99 46.86 18.17
CA ARG A 196 2.44 48.07 18.77
C ARG A 196 2.96 48.29 20.19
N LEU A 197 2.95 47.24 21.01
CA LEU A 197 3.44 47.29 22.40
C LEU A 197 4.92 47.69 22.48
N THR A 198 5.75 47.14 21.58
CA THR A 198 7.19 47.42 21.53
C THR A 198 7.55 48.65 20.69
N ARG A 199 6.56 49.42 20.22
CA ARG A 199 6.73 50.60 19.35
C ARG A 199 7.52 50.28 18.07
N TYR A 200 7.19 49.16 17.44
CA TYR A 200 7.74 48.67 16.17
C TYR A 200 9.26 48.50 16.20
N ARG A 201 9.77 47.93 17.31
CA ARG A 201 11.18 47.49 17.38
C ARG A 201 11.36 46.21 16.53
N PRO A 202 12.50 46.04 15.85
CA PRO A 202 12.81 44.80 15.15
C PRO A 202 12.97 43.66 16.16
N GLY A 203 12.63 42.44 15.74
CA GLY A 203 12.70 41.24 16.57
C GLY A 203 11.35 40.70 17.06
N VAL A 204 10.24 41.42 16.86
CA VAL A 204 8.90 41.00 17.32
C VAL A 204 8.39 39.74 16.63
N ILE A 205 8.88 39.42 15.42
CA ILE A 205 8.51 38.19 14.71
C ILE A 205 9.05 36.94 15.41
N TRP A 206 10.21 37.03 16.07
CA TRP A 206 10.94 35.87 16.55
C TRP A 206 10.17 35.02 17.59
N PRO A 207 9.52 35.59 18.64
CA PRO A 207 8.77 34.79 19.60
C PRO A 207 7.61 34.02 18.95
N ALA A 208 6.87 34.67 18.05
CA ALA A 208 5.78 34.02 17.33
C ALA A 208 6.30 32.91 16.41
N LEU A 209 7.40 33.17 15.69
CA LEU A 209 8.05 32.15 14.87
C LEU A 209 8.49 30.95 15.70
N LEU A 210 9.11 31.17 16.86
CA LEU A 210 9.56 30.08 17.74
C LEU A 210 8.39 29.15 18.12
N VAL A 211 7.27 29.72 18.56
CA VAL A 211 6.06 28.95 18.91
C VAL A 211 5.50 28.23 17.70
N LEU A 212 5.40 28.92 16.56
CA LEU A 212 4.87 28.37 15.32
C LEU A 212 5.73 27.23 14.74
N VAL A 213 7.04 27.22 14.97
CA VAL A 213 7.92 26.10 14.58
C VAL A 213 7.87 24.97 15.61
N ALA A 214 7.93 25.30 16.90
CA ALA A 214 7.98 24.31 17.97
C ALA A 214 6.68 23.49 18.07
N ALA A 215 5.52 24.14 17.93
CA ALA A 215 4.21 23.48 18.05
C ALA A 215 4.01 22.31 17.06
N PRO A 216 4.17 22.46 15.73
CA PRO A 216 4.00 21.34 14.80
C PRO A 216 5.07 20.26 14.98
N VAL A 217 6.31 20.61 15.31
CA VAL A 217 7.37 19.63 15.58
C VAL A 217 7.04 18.77 16.80
N TRP A 218 6.60 19.42 17.88
CA TRP A 218 6.17 18.73 19.09
C TRP A 218 4.93 17.86 18.82
N LEU A 219 3.90 18.41 18.18
CA LEU A 219 2.67 17.70 17.87
C LEU A 219 2.92 16.48 16.98
N PHE A 220 3.80 16.60 15.98
CA PHE A 220 4.22 15.49 15.15
C PHE A 220 4.89 14.39 15.97
N HIS A 221 5.85 14.73 16.84
CA HIS A 221 6.56 13.74 17.64
C HIS A 221 5.67 13.08 18.70
N ALA A 222 4.71 13.81 19.27
CA ALA A 222 3.78 13.28 20.26
C ALA A 222 2.68 12.40 19.65
N MET A 223 2.10 12.80 18.51
CA MET A 223 0.87 12.17 17.98
C MET A 223 1.09 11.26 16.78
N VAL A 224 2.17 11.45 16.02
CA VAL A 224 2.47 10.65 14.81
C VAL A 224 3.74 9.84 15.02
N GLY A 225 4.83 10.48 15.45
CA GLY A 225 6.09 9.82 15.73
C GLY A 225 6.98 9.59 14.51
N ARG A 226 8.27 9.38 14.76
CA ARG A 226 9.28 9.16 13.70
C ARG A 226 9.15 7.79 13.04
N SER A 227 8.71 6.79 13.80
CA SER A 227 8.50 5.43 13.31
C SER A 227 7.37 5.36 12.30
N GLU A 228 6.24 6.06 12.52
CA GLU A 228 5.13 6.06 11.56
C GLU A 228 5.55 6.67 10.23
N LEU A 229 6.24 7.81 10.24
CA LEU A 229 6.78 8.42 9.01
C LEU A 229 7.76 7.48 8.29
N ALA A 230 8.68 6.83 9.02
CA ALA A 230 9.64 5.92 8.43
C ALA A 230 8.97 4.65 7.86
N TYR A 231 7.94 4.13 8.53
CA TYR A 231 7.14 3.01 8.07
C TYR A 231 6.34 3.39 6.82
N ALA A 232 5.69 4.54 6.85
CA ALA A 232 4.90 5.04 5.73
C ALA A 232 5.79 5.22 4.47
N ALA A 233 7.00 5.77 4.63
CA ALA A 233 7.98 5.86 3.55
C ALA A 233 8.48 4.48 3.07
N LEU A 234 8.56 3.48 3.95
CA LEU A 234 8.90 2.10 3.61
C LEU A 234 7.82 1.47 2.71
N VAL A 235 6.56 1.70 3.03
CA VAL A 235 5.41 1.07 2.38
C VAL A 235 4.96 1.77 1.09
N GLU A 236 5.37 3.02 0.81
CA GLU A 236 4.99 3.78 -0.41
C GLU A 236 5.17 3.01 -1.73
N GLY A 237 6.13 2.08 -1.78
CA GLY A 237 6.42 1.25 -2.96
C GLY A 237 6.08 -0.24 -2.82
N VAL A 238 5.37 -0.61 -1.74
CA VAL A 238 5.02 -1.99 -1.39
C VAL A 238 3.52 -2.19 -1.60
N VAL A 239 3.14 -3.15 -2.43
CA VAL A 239 1.71 -3.49 -2.60
C VAL A 239 1.25 -4.33 -1.41
N ALA A 240 0.08 -4.04 -0.86
CA ALA A 240 -0.55 -4.77 0.24
C ALA A 240 -1.06 -6.17 -0.15
N SER A 241 -0.20 -6.99 -0.77
CA SER A 241 -0.52 -8.35 -1.22
C SER A 241 0.74 -9.22 -1.27
N GLU A 242 0.59 -10.50 -1.64
CA GLU A 242 1.71 -11.41 -1.95
C GLU A 242 2.60 -10.90 -3.10
N LYS A 243 2.20 -9.85 -3.80
CA LYS A 243 3.00 -9.18 -4.83
C LYS A 243 3.57 -7.89 -4.26
N LEU A 244 4.41 -7.99 -3.22
CA LEU A 244 5.00 -6.83 -2.52
C LEU A 244 5.62 -5.81 -3.49
N LEU A 245 6.20 -6.28 -4.60
CA LEU A 245 6.86 -5.44 -5.59
C LEU A 245 6.02 -5.36 -6.87
N PRO A 246 5.77 -4.14 -7.39
CA PRO A 246 4.91 -3.94 -8.55
C PRO A 246 5.51 -4.58 -9.80
N ALA A 247 4.64 -5.09 -10.68
CA ALA A 247 5.05 -5.61 -11.97
C ALA A 247 5.51 -4.47 -12.90
N GLY A 248 6.44 -4.78 -13.80
CA GLY A 248 7.00 -3.84 -14.77
C GLY A 248 7.17 -4.49 -16.14
N ARG A 249 7.40 -3.66 -17.17
CA ARG A 249 7.73 -4.11 -18.52
C ARG A 249 9.13 -3.64 -18.88
N PHE A 250 9.83 -4.43 -19.69
CA PHE A 250 11.07 -4.04 -20.31
C PHE A 250 11.09 -4.50 -21.77
N GLU A 251 11.84 -3.79 -22.61
CA GLU A 251 11.95 -4.12 -24.02
C GLU A 251 12.87 -5.32 -24.21
N LEU A 252 12.36 -6.32 -24.92
CA LEU A 252 13.16 -7.42 -25.44
C LEU A 252 13.67 -7.03 -26.83
N PRO A 253 14.95 -7.27 -27.16
CA PRO A 253 15.45 -7.09 -28.50
C PRO A 253 14.71 -8.03 -29.45
N PRO A 254 14.57 -7.63 -30.72
CA PRO A 254 13.94 -8.47 -31.74
C PRO A 254 14.69 -9.81 -31.87
N ALA A 255 13.93 -10.88 -32.13
CA ALA A 255 14.47 -12.21 -32.32
C ALA A 255 15.52 -12.19 -33.46
N GLY A 256 16.79 -12.44 -33.13
CA GLY A 256 17.91 -12.44 -34.07
C GLY A 256 18.97 -11.36 -33.86
N ALA A 257 18.77 -10.40 -32.95
CA ALA A 257 19.81 -9.43 -32.60
C ALA A 257 20.92 -10.08 -31.75
N ALA A 258 22.17 -9.96 -32.20
CA ALA A 258 23.33 -10.48 -31.48
C ALA A 258 23.43 -9.84 -30.07
N ALA A 259 23.63 -10.68 -29.05
CA ALA A 259 23.73 -10.21 -27.67
C ALA A 259 25.04 -9.44 -27.44
N PRO A 260 25.02 -8.29 -26.76
CA PRO A 260 26.24 -7.60 -26.36
C PRO A 260 27.03 -8.46 -25.36
N THR A 261 28.33 -8.62 -25.63
CA THR A 261 29.20 -9.70 -25.14
C THR A 261 29.70 -9.56 -23.69
N SER A 262 29.16 -8.67 -22.85
CA SER A 262 29.88 -8.24 -21.63
C SER A 262 29.11 -8.26 -20.30
N ALA A 263 28.02 -9.01 -20.14
CA ALA A 263 27.37 -9.16 -18.84
C ALA A 263 27.30 -10.64 -18.46
N ALA A 264 27.79 -10.99 -17.26
CA ALA A 264 27.80 -12.33 -16.69
C ALA A 264 26.45 -13.05 -16.88
N SER A 265 26.38 -13.85 -17.95
CA SER A 265 25.15 -14.46 -18.43
C SER A 265 24.82 -15.67 -17.59
N ARG A 266 23.71 -15.64 -16.85
CA ARG A 266 23.08 -16.86 -16.35
C ARG A 266 22.72 -17.72 -17.59
N PRO A 267 23.15 -18.98 -17.68
CA PRO A 267 22.93 -19.79 -18.89
C PRO A 267 21.43 -19.85 -19.23
N GLY A 268 21.08 -19.52 -20.49
CA GLY A 268 19.71 -19.67 -21.00
C GLY A 268 18.76 -18.47 -20.84
N LEU A 269 19.23 -17.30 -20.40
CA LEU A 269 18.43 -16.06 -20.40
C LEU A 269 18.96 -15.03 -21.42
N PRO A 270 18.08 -14.34 -22.16
CA PRO A 270 18.48 -13.18 -22.96
C PRO A 270 19.12 -12.08 -22.09
N ALA A 271 20.13 -11.38 -22.60
CA ALA A 271 20.82 -10.28 -21.90
C ALA A 271 19.89 -9.26 -21.19
N PRO A 272 18.82 -8.73 -21.82
CA PRO A 272 17.92 -7.79 -21.12
C PRO A 272 17.14 -8.45 -19.97
N ALA A 273 16.81 -9.74 -20.08
CA ALA A 273 16.13 -10.47 -19.01
C ALA A 273 17.07 -10.69 -17.83
N ALA A 274 18.35 -10.98 -18.08
CA ALA A 274 19.38 -11.07 -17.03
C ALA A 274 19.58 -9.71 -16.33
N GLN A 275 19.62 -8.59 -17.07
CA GLN A 275 19.69 -7.25 -16.49
C GLN A 275 18.44 -6.90 -15.68
N ALA A 276 17.24 -7.23 -16.19
CA ALA A 276 15.99 -7.02 -15.48
C ALA A 276 15.94 -7.82 -14.18
N LEU A 277 16.39 -9.07 -14.19
CA LEU A 277 16.53 -9.90 -13.00
C LEU A 277 17.51 -9.29 -12.00
N ALA A 278 18.69 -8.83 -12.44
CA ALA A 278 19.66 -8.17 -11.55
C ALA A 278 19.07 -6.92 -10.88
N ARG A 279 18.28 -6.10 -11.62
CA ARG A 279 17.58 -4.94 -11.04
C ARG A 279 16.49 -5.35 -10.05
N MET A 280 15.75 -6.44 -10.33
CA MET A 280 14.77 -7.00 -9.41
C MET A 280 15.44 -7.42 -8.10
N GLU A 281 16.53 -8.18 -8.17
CA GLU A 281 17.29 -8.63 -7.01
C GLU A 281 17.90 -7.47 -6.21
N LEU A 282 18.45 -6.46 -6.88
CA LEU A 282 18.94 -5.25 -6.22
C LEU A 282 17.81 -4.55 -5.44
N ARG A 283 16.63 -4.40 -6.04
CA ARG A 283 15.47 -3.78 -5.39
C ARG A 283 14.98 -4.60 -4.18
N ARG A 284 15.02 -5.94 -4.26
CA ARG A 284 14.70 -6.83 -3.13
C ARG A 284 15.70 -6.63 -1.99
N ALA A 285 17.00 -6.60 -2.30
CA ALA A 285 18.05 -6.36 -1.30
C ALA A 285 17.95 -4.97 -0.65
N GLU A 286 17.64 -3.92 -1.44
CA GLU A 286 17.42 -2.57 -0.93
C GLU A 286 16.23 -2.52 0.04
N LEU A 287 15.11 -3.17 -0.31
CA LEU A 287 13.93 -3.21 0.54
C LEU A 287 14.19 -4.01 1.83
N ARG A 288 14.89 -5.15 1.75
CA ARG A 288 15.36 -5.92 2.91
C ARG A 288 16.18 -5.03 3.84
N ALA A 289 17.20 -4.36 3.32
CA ALA A 289 18.07 -3.48 4.10
C ALA A 289 17.31 -2.30 4.73
N ARG A 290 16.24 -1.79 4.08
CA ARG A 290 15.35 -0.77 4.66
C ARG A 290 14.52 -1.32 5.82
N CYS A 291 13.97 -2.53 5.69
CA CYS A 291 13.22 -3.19 6.75
C CYS A 291 14.10 -3.44 7.98
N GLU A 292 15.29 -4.01 7.78
CA GLU A 292 16.23 -4.24 8.89
C GLU A 292 16.67 -2.94 9.57
N ARG A 293 16.99 -1.88 8.80
CA ARG A 293 17.32 -0.56 9.38
C ARG A 293 16.16 0.00 10.19
N PHE A 294 14.92 -0.19 9.74
CA PHE A 294 13.74 0.21 10.49
C PHE A 294 13.66 -0.52 11.82
N LEU A 295 13.75 -1.86 11.80
CA LEU A 295 13.65 -2.69 13.00
C LEU A 295 14.78 -2.42 14.01
N ARG A 296 16.00 -2.14 13.53
CA ARG A 296 17.12 -1.73 14.41
C ARG A 296 16.91 -0.35 15.01
N ARG A 297 16.35 0.59 14.24
CA ARG A 297 16.16 1.98 14.68
C ARG A 297 14.94 2.17 15.57
N TYR A 298 13.92 1.34 15.40
CA TYR A 298 12.65 1.41 16.11
C TYR A 298 12.22 0.01 16.60
N PRO A 299 12.98 -0.60 17.55
CA PRO A 299 12.71 -1.97 18.01
C PRO A 299 11.31 -2.12 18.64
N ASP A 300 10.85 -1.09 19.35
CA ASP A 300 9.56 -1.07 20.06
C ASP A 300 8.42 -0.45 19.23
N SER A 301 8.62 -0.28 17.92
CA SER A 301 7.58 0.32 17.08
C SER A 301 6.36 -0.61 17.00
N PRO A 302 5.12 -0.08 17.10
CA PRO A 302 3.91 -0.85 16.84
C PRO A 302 3.84 -1.36 15.38
N ARG A 303 4.69 -0.84 14.49
CA ARG A 303 4.82 -1.29 13.09
C ARG A 303 5.87 -2.37 12.89
N GLY A 304 6.57 -2.80 13.96
CA GLY A 304 7.60 -3.83 13.89
C GLY A 304 7.10 -5.13 13.26
N ALA A 305 5.93 -5.61 13.70
CA ALA A 305 5.29 -6.80 13.17
C ALA A 305 5.01 -6.71 11.65
N ALA A 306 4.47 -5.59 11.18
CA ALA A 306 4.21 -5.35 9.76
C ALA A 306 5.50 -5.33 8.93
N VAL A 307 6.56 -4.70 9.42
CA VAL A 307 7.86 -4.65 8.74
C VAL A 307 8.52 -6.03 8.71
N MET A 308 8.40 -6.83 9.77
CA MET A 308 8.91 -8.20 9.78
C MET A 308 8.10 -9.12 8.88
N TRP A 309 6.78 -8.93 8.77
CA TRP A 309 5.99 -9.64 7.77
C TRP A 309 6.46 -9.34 6.34
N VAL A 310 6.77 -8.07 6.03
CA VAL A 310 7.37 -7.71 4.72
C VAL A 310 8.71 -8.41 4.54
N LEU A 311 9.57 -8.39 5.56
CA LEU A 311 10.88 -9.03 5.52
C LEU A 311 10.79 -10.54 5.25
N ALA A 312 9.96 -11.26 6.01
CA ALA A 312 9.76 -12.70 5.86
C ALA A 312 9.14 -13.04 4.50
N THR A 313 8.15 -12.25 4.06
CA THR A 313 7.54 -12.44 2.73
C THR A 313 8.55 -12.21 1.59
N LEU A 314 9.51 -11.28 1.72
CA LEU A 314 10.54 -11.07 0.69
C LEU A 314 11.44 -12.28 0.48
N GLU A 315 11.65 -13.10 1.52
CA GLU A 315 12.39 -14.37 1.39
C GLU A 315 11.62 -15.40 0.57
N ASP A 316 10.28 -15.37 0.63
CA ASP A 316 9.40 -16.28 -0.09
C ASP A 316 9.04 -15.82 -1.51
N LEU A 317 9.56 -14.67 -1.94
CA LEU A 317 9.34 -14.16 -3.29
C LEU A 317 10.42 -14.63 -4.24
N GLU A 318 9.98 -15.24 -5.34
CA GLU A 318 10.82 -15.65 -6.45
C GLU A 318 10.47 -14.85 -7.72
N PRO A 319 11.48 -14.56 -8.56
CA PRO A 319 11.24 -13.95 -9.86
C PRO A 319 10.47 -14.92 -10.77
N ASP A 320 9.37 -14.48 -11.36
CA ASP A 320 8.61 -15.26 -12.33
C ASP A 320 9.40 -15.38 -13.65
N MET A 321 10.12 -16.49 -13.78
CA MET A 321 10.99 -16.74 -14.92
C MET A 321 10.22 -16.81 -16.26
N GLN A 322 8.95 -17.22 -16.24
CA GLN A 322 8.12 -17.25 -17.44
C GLN A 322 7.68 -15.85 -17.86
N ALA A 323 7.30 -15.01 -16.91
CA ALA A 323 7.02 -13.60 -17.16
C ALA A 323 8.26 -12.85 -17.65
N LEU A 324 9.41 -13.12 -17.04
CA LEU A 324 10.69 -12.51 -17.40
C LEU A 324 11.08 -12.82 -18.85
N ARG A 325 10.93 -14.09 -19.28
CA ARG A 325 11.14 -14.49 -20.69
C ARG A 325 10.20 -13.80 -21.67
N ARG A 326 9.07 -13.27 -21.21
CA ARG A 326 8.08 -12.53 -22.00
C ARG A 326 8.27 -11.00 -21.91
N GLY A 327 9.35 -10.51 -21.31
CA GLY A 327 9.61 -9.07 -21.18
C GLY A 327 8.89 -8.40 -20.02
N LEU A 328 8.44 -9.19 -19.03
CA LEU A 328 7.71 -8.71 -17.85
C LEU A 328 8.51 -8.99 -16.58
N THR A 329 8.72 -7.97 -15.75
CA THR A 329 9.26 -8.16 -14.40
C THR A 329 8.10 -8.43 -13.45
N ARG A 330 7.99 -9.65 -12.94
CA ARG A 330 6.95 -10.05 -11.99
C ARG A 330 7.56 -10.93 -10.91
N TRP A 331 7.12 -10.71 -9.67
CA TRP A 331 7.39 -11.61 -8.56
C TRP A 331 6.21 -12.56 -8.39
N THR A 332 6.53 -13.80 -8.05
CA THR A 332 5.56 -14.84 -7.72
C THR A 332 5.89 -15.37 -6.33
N TYR A 333 4.84 -15.57 -5.54
CA TYR A 333 4.94 -16.18 -4.23
C TYR A 333 4.84 -17.70 -4.39
N THR A 334 5.89 -18.43 -4.00
CA THR A 334 6.01 -19.90 -4.16
C THR A 334 5.65 -20.68 -2.89
N GLY A 335 5.19 -19.98 -1.85
CA GLY A 335 4.92 -20.58 -0.55
C GLY A 335 6.08 -20.35 0.43
N PRO A 336 5.87 -20.63 1.73
CA PRO A 336 6.89 -20.37 2.73
C PRO A 336 8.03 -21.38 2.60
N SER A 337 9.23 -20.88 2.37
CA SER A 337 10.44 -21.68 2.18
C SER A 337 11.09 -22.05 3.53
N GLU A 338 11.90 -23.10 3.54
CA GLU A 338 12.67 -23.45 4.74
C GLU A 338 13.62 -22.33 5.20
N PRO A 339 14.32 -21.60 4.29
CA PRO A 339 15.11 -20.43 4.68
C PRO A 339 14.31 -19.29 5.31
N SER A 340 13.04 -19.10 4.94
CA SER A 340 12.22 -18.03 5.51
C SER A 340 11.59 -18.39 6.85
N ALA A 341 11.57 -19.67 7.22
CA ALA A 341 10.96 -20.15 8.46
C ALA A 341 11.52 -19.43 9.70
N GLY A 342 12.82 -19.16 9.75
CA GLY A 342 13.44 -18.39 10.84
C GLY A 342 12.84 -16.99 11.01
N ALA A 343 12.63 -16.26 9.91
CA ALA A 343 12.00 -14.93 9.96
C ALA A 343 10.51 -15.00 10.38
N TRP A 344 9.82 -16.10 10.05
CA TRP A 344 8.46 -16.33 10.49
C TRP A 344 8.38 -16.68 11.99
N TYR A 345 9.29 -17.50 12.52
CA TYR A 345 9.40 -17.75 13.96
C TYR A 345 9.74 -16.46 14.72
N ASP A 346 10.71 -15.67 14.25
CA ASP A 346 11.04 -14.37 14.85
C ASP A 346 9.82 -13.43 14.95
N LEU A 347 8.91 -13.50 13.97
CA LEU A 347 7.66 -12.73 13.96
C LEU A 347 6.66 -13.19 15.01
N VAL A 348 6.47 -14.50 15.16
CA VAL A 348 5.63 -15.07 16.21
C VAL A 348 6.21 -14.75 17.59
N ASP A 349 7.52 -14.94 17.77
CA ASP A 349 8.18 -14.81 19.08
C ASP A 349 8.22 -13.36 19.57
N ARG A 350 8.51 -12.41 18.67
CA ARG A 350 8.64 -10.99 19.05
C ARG A 350 7.30 -10.24 19.10
N PHE A 351 6.31 -10.68 18.33
CA PHE A 351 5.02 -9.99 18.22
C PHE A 351 3.84 -10.98 18.27
N PRO A 352 3.72 -11.79 19.34
CA PRO A 352 2.75 -12.88 19.40
C PRO A 352 1.29 -12.42 19.27
N ASP A 353 0.97 -11.23 19.79
CA ASP A 353 -0.39 -10.67 19.76
C ASP A 353 -0.73 -9.92 18.46
N SER A 354 0.21 -9.84 17.52
CA SER A 354 0.00 -9.11 16.27
C SER A 354 -0.81 -9.94 15.26
N PRO A 355 -1.69 -9.32 14.44
CA PRO A 355 -2.39 -10.05 13.39
C PRO A 355 -1.42 -10.65 12.36
N GLN A 356 -0.24 -10.05 12.16
CA GLN A 356 0.82 -10.58 11.31
C GLN A 356 1.40 -11.90 11.83
N ALA A 357 1.47 -12.09 13.16
CA ALA A 357 1.88 -13.36 13.73
C ALA A 357 0.89 -14.48 13.38
N LEU A 358 -0.40 -14.20 13.23
CA LEU A 358 -1.39 -15.20 12.79
C LEU A 358 -1.09 -15.72 11.37
N VAL A 359 -0.66 -14.83 10.48
CA VAL A 359 -0.21 -15.21 9.14
C VAL A 359 1.10 -16.00 9.24
N ALA A 360 2.01 -15.60 10.13
CA ALA A 360 3.26 -16.34 10.37
C ALA A 360 2.97 -17.77 10.85
N GLN A 361 2.04 -17.96 11.79
CA GLN A 361 1.57 -19.27 12.25
C GLN A 361 1.07 -20.10 11.06
N TYR A 362 0.23 -19.54 10.19
CA TYR A 362 -0.17 -20.21 8.96
C TYR A 362 1.02 -20.64 8.08
N ARG A 363 2.00 -19.75 7.86
CA ARG A 363 3.18 -20.06 7.05
C ARG A 363 4.03 -21.17 7.68
N LEU A 364 4.28 -21.11 8.98
CA LEU A 364 5.00 -22.13 9.74
C LEU A 364 4.28 -23.48 9.68
N GLY A 365 2.95 -23.47 9.76
CA GLY A 365 2.12 -24.66 9.57
C GLY A 365 2.38 -25.34 8.22
N ILE A 366 2.39 -24.57 7.13
CA ILE A 366 2.72 -25.10 5.79
C ILE A 366 4.15 -25.63 5.71
N VAL A 367 5.13 -24.95 6.31
CA VAL A 367 6.53 -25.44 6.36
C VAL A 367 6.61 -26.77 7.10
N ALA A 368 5.97 -26.89 8.26
CA ALA A 368 5.93 -28.10 9.06
C ALA A 368 5.30 -29.27 8.28
N LEU A 369 4.18 -29.03 7.58
CA LEU A 369 3.56 -30.06 6.72
C LEU A 369 4.47 -30.51 5.57
N ARG A 370 5.23 -29.60 4.94
CA ARG A 370 6.20 -29.94 3.88
C ARG A 370 7.36 -30.82 4.39
N GLN A 371 7.66 -30.74 5.68
CA GLN A 371 8.69 -31.49 6.39
C GLN A 371 8.13 -32.73 7.11
N GLU A 372 6.91 -33.16 6.81
CA GLU A 372 6.26 -34.33 7.42
C GLU A 372 6.01 -34.19 8.94
N ARG A 373 6.12 -32.97 9.50
CA ARG A 373 5.82 -32.64 10.92
C ARG A 373 4.32 -32.35 11.09
N ILE A 374 3.48 -33.36 10.89
CA ILE A 374 2.02 -33.21 10.79
C ILE A 374 1.38 -32.60 12.04
N LYS A 375 1.78 -33.05 13.23
CA LYS A 375 1.20 -32.56 14.50
C LYS A 375 1.45 -31.07 14.70
N GLU A 376 2.69 -30.63 14.51
CA GLU A 376 3.07 -29.23 14.63
C GLU A 376 2.41 -28.37 13.54
N GLY A 377 2.36 -28.88 12.30
CA GLY A 377 1.65 -28.22 11.21
C GLY A 377 0.17 -28.00 11.54
N TRP A 378 -0.48 -29.00 12.13
CA TRP A 378 -1.86 -28.91 12.59
C TRP A 378 -2.05 -27.87 13.70
N GLU A 379 -1.20 -27.88 14.73
CA GLU A 379 -1.26 -26.93 15.85
C GLU A 379 -1.16 -25.49 15.34
N HIS A 380 -0.15 -25.18 14.53
CA HIS A 380 0.02 -23.86 13.93
C HIS A 380 -1.18 -23.41 13.08
N LEU A 381 -1.70 -24.30 12.22
CA LEU A 381 -2.86 -24.00 11.37
C LEU A 381 -4.13 -23.77 12.19
N HIS A 382 -4.36 -24.57 13.23
CA HIS A 382 -5.55 -24.45 14.07
C HIS A 382 -5.50 -23.15 14.89
N THR A 383 -4.36 -22.83 15.51
CA THR A 383 -4.17 -21.54 16.21
C THR A 383 -4.43 -20.36 15.27
N ALA A 384 -3.83 -20.38 14.07
CA ALA A 384 -4.04 -19.32 13.08
C ALA A 384 -5.51 -19.22 12.65
N MET A 385 -6.18 -20.36 12.43
CA MET A 385 -7.59 -20.40 12.02
C MET A 385 -8.49 -19.74 13.05
N THR A 386 -8.45 -20.19 14.31
CA THR A 386 -9.31 -19.67 15.38
C THR A 386 -9.13 -18.17 15.58
N GLN A 387 -7.88 -17.70 15.64
CA GLN A 387 -7.60 -16.28 15.88
C GLN A 387 -7.93 -15.40 14.67
N LEU A 388 -7.77 -15.91 13.44
CA LEU A 388 -8.16 -15.17 12.24
C LEU A 388 -9.68 -15.11 12.06
N GLU A 389 -10.43 -16.10 12.51
CA GLU A 389 -11.90 -16.06 12.50
C GLU A 389 -12.42 -14.87 13.32
N ASP A 390 -11.89 -14.68 14.52
CA ASP A 390 -12.22 -13.55 15.38
C ASP A 390 -11.76 -12.22 14.76
N PHE A 391 -10.53 -12.17 14.25
CA PHE A 391 -9.96 -10.94 13.68
C PHE A 391 -10.65 -10.48 12.39
N THR A 392 -11.06 -11.43 11.52
CA THR A 392 -11.66 -11.11 10.21
C THR A 392 -13.18 -10.95 10.25
N ALA A 393 -13.79 -11.07 11.44
CA ALA A 393 -15.21 -10.85 11.63
C ALA A 393 -15.64 -9.48 11.06
N PRO A 394 -16.81 -9.39 10.40
CA PRO A 394 -17.24 -8.16 9.76
C PRO A 394 -17.50 -7.09 10.82
N VAL A 395 -16.58 -6.13 10.93
CA VAL A 395 -16.79 -4.91 11.71
C VAL A 395 -17.47 -3.87 10.82
N THR A 396 -18.62 -3.37 11.23
CA THR A 396 -19.26 -2.24 10.55
C THR A 396 -18.45 -0.98 10.82
N PRO A 397 -17.79 -0.39 9.80
CA PRO A 397 -16.96 0.78 10.04
C PRO A 397 -17.83 1.95 10.45
N SER A 398 -17.40 2.64 11.51
CA SER A 398 -18.00 3.89 11.95
C SER A 398 -17.88 4.97 10.86
N LEU A 399 -18.70 6.02 10.95
CA LEU A 399 -18.62 7.15 10.01
C LEU A 399 -17.22 7.77 9.95
N TRP A 400 -16.52 7.83 11.09
CA TRP A 400 -15.17 8.37 11.17
C TRP A 400 -14.13 7.47 10.49
N GLU A 401 -14.24 6.15 10.62
CA GLU A 401 -13.35 5.17 9.96
C GLU A 401 -13.50 5.15 8.44
N ARG A 402 -14.67 5.54 7.92
CA ARG A 402 -14.86 5.71 6.46
C ARG A 402 -14.11 6.90 5.90
N VAL A 403 -13.85 7.91 6.73
CA VAL A 403 -13.17 9.15 6.36
C VAL A 403 -11.68 9.01 6.56
N PHE A 404 -11.31 8.62 7.78
CA PHE A 404 -9.95 8.42 8.22
C PHE A 404 -9.70 6.93 8.21
N VAL A 405 -9.27 6.44 7.04
CA VAL A 405 -8.87 5.05 6.88
C VAL A 405 -7.52 4.93 7.60
N PRO A 406 -7.45 4.23 8.76
CA PRO A 406 -6.19 4.00 9.44
C PRO A 406 -5.18 3.48 8.43
N MET A 407 -3.90 3.87 8.55
CA MET A 407 -2.88 3.34 7.64
C MET A 407 -3.02 1.83 7.57
N GLU A 408 -3.31 1.31 6.37
CA GLU A 408 -3.57 -0.10 6.20
C GLU A 408 -2.34 -0.85 6.73
N SER A 409 -2.53 -1.59 7.84
CA SER A 409 -1.46 -2.43 8.35
C SER A 409 -1.13 -3.40 7.23
N LEU A 410 0.14 -3.55 6.88
CA LEU A 410 0.51 -4.62 5.97
C LEU A 410 0.48 -5.95 6.72
N PRO A 411 -0.10 -7.02 6.15
CA PRO A 411 -0.93 -7.03 4.94
C PRO A 411 -2.37 -6.52 5.18
N GLY A 412 -3.07 -6.14 4.11
CA GLY A 412 -4.44 -5.61 4.20
C GLY A 412 -5.48 -6.63 4.69
N MET A 413 -6.67 -6.15 5.09
CA MET A 413 -7.72 -7.02 5.68
C MET A 413 -8.15 -8.18 4.75
N GLU A 414 -8.20 -7.91 3.45
CA GLU A 414 -8.58 -8.93 2.47
C GLU A 414 -7.56 -10.07 2.39
N TYR A 415 -6.28 -9.77 2.61
CA TYR A 415 -5.26 -10.79 2.66
C TYR A 415 -5.47 -11.76 3.84
N TYR A 416 -5.86 -11.26 5.01
CA TYR A 416 -6.17 -12.11 6.16
C TYR A 416 -7.38 -13.01 5.90
N ARG A 417 -8.41 -12.51 5.21
CA ARG A 417 -9.56 -13.32 4.79
C ARG A 417 -9.15 -14.43 3.83
N GLN A 418 -8.33 -14.10 2.83
CA GLN A 418 -7.78 -15.10 1.91
C GLN A 418 -6.89 -16.12 2.64
N ALA A 419 -6.09 -15.69 3.63
CA ALA A 419 -5.28 -16.57 4.45
C ALA A 419 -6.17 -17.54 5.24
N LEU A 420 -7.22 -17.05 5.92
CA LEU A 420 -8.17 -17.87 6.66
C LEU A 420 -8.83 -18.94 5.77
N GLU A 421 -9.25 -18.57 4.57
CA GLU A 421 -9.84 -19.52 3.63
C GLU A 421 -8.85 -20.59 3.16
N ARG A 422 -7.60 -20.20 2.92
CA ARG A 422 -6.53 -21.15 2.58
C ARG A 422 -6.24 -22.09 3.76
N ILE A 423 -6.21 -21.58 4.99
CA ILE A 423 -6.04 -22.39 6.20
C ILE A 423 -7.18 -23.41 6.30
N ARG A 424 -8.44 -22.99 6.18
CA ARG A 424 -9.60 -23.89 6.20
C ARG A 424 -9.51 -24.97 5.12
N GLN A 425 -9.00 -24.64 3.93
CA GLN A 425 -8.78 -25.63 2.87
C GLN A 425 -7.71 -26.66 3.25
N VAL A 426 -6.59 -26.24 3.85
CA VAL A 426 -5.53 -27.17 4.28
C VAL A 426 -6.00 -28.03 5.45
N VAL A 427 -6.65 -27.43 6.45
CA VAL A 427 -7.23 -28.12 7.61
C VAL A 427 -8.23 -29.19 7.14
N TRP A 428 -9.18 -28.81 6.28
CA TRP A 428 -10.15 -29.74 5.71
C TRP A 428 -9.49 -30.87 4.90
N LEU A 429 -8.46 -30.54 4.11
CA LEU A 429 -7.70 -31.55 3.37
C LEU A 429 -7.06 -32.58 4.31
N MET A 430 -6.48 -32.13 5.43
CA MET A 430 -5.89 -33.01 6.44
C MET A 430 -6.93 -33.92 7.11
N GLU A 431 -8.09 -33.36 7.46
CA GLU A 431 -9.18 -34.10 8.12
C GLU A 431 -9.85 -35.11 7.20
N ALA A 432 -10.23 -34.69 5.98
CA ALA A 432 -10.89 -35.54 4.99
C ALA A 432 -10.02 -36.77 4.63
N ASN A 433 -8.71 -36.54 4.54
CA ASN A 433 -7.73 -37.59 4.25
C ASN A 433 -7.21 -38.31 5.49
N ARG A 434 -7.68 -37.95 6.69
CA ARG A 434 -7.28 -38.53 7.98
C ARG A 434 -5.77 -38.56 8.21
N VAL A 435 -5.05 -37.53 7.76
CA VAL A 435 -3.58 -37.54 7.76
C VAL A 435 -2.99 -37.61 9.18
N LEU A 436 -3.68 -37.04 10.17
CA LEU A 436 -3.28 -37.07 11.59
C LEU A 436 -3.26 -38.47 12.20
N THR A 437 -4.16 -39.35 11.77
CA THR A 437 -4.30 -40.73 12.26
C THR A 437 -3.94 -41.78 11.20
N GLY A 438 -3.47 -41.30 10.05
CA GLY A 438 -3.20 -42.09 8.85
C GLY A 438 -1.86 -42.80 8.89
N SER A 439 -1.55 -43.45 7.78
CA SER A 439 -0.27 -44.13 7.57
C SER A 439 0.87 -43.15 7.27
N ALA A 440 2.11 -43.63 7.34
CA ALA A 440 3.27 -42.87 6.87
C ALA A 440 3.19 -42.53 5.36
N GLU A 441 2.45 -43.33 4.57
CA GLU A 441 2.21 -43.04 3.16
C GLU A 441 1.28 -41.81 3.00
N ASP A 442 0.25 -41.67 3.84
CA ASP A 442 -0.66 -40.51 3.82
C ASP A 442 0.07 -39.22 4.21
N VAL A 443 0.95 -39.30 5.21
CA VAL A 443 1.82 -38.19 5.66
C VAL A 443 2.73 -37.72 4.52
N ARG A 444 3.41 -38.66 3.85
CA ARG A 444 4.31 -38.36 2.74
C ARG A 444 3.56 -37.80 1.53
N ALA A 445 2.38 -38.35 1.22
CA ALA A 445 1.52 -37.84 0.16
C ALA A 445 1.06 -36.40 0.43
N LEU A 446 0.69 -36.07 1.68
CA LEU A 446 0.35 -34.69 2.06
C LEU A 446 1.55 -33.76 1.95
N ALA A 447 2.72 -34.18 2.41
CA ALA A 447 3.95 -33.38 2.33
C ALA A 447 4.30 -33.06 0.86
N GLU A 448 4.24 -34.05 -0.04
CA GLU A 448 4.40 -33.85 -1.48
C GLU A 448 3.35 -32.88 -2.03
N TYR A 449 2.08 -33.04 -1.64
CA TYR A 449 1.01 -32.13 -2.06
C TYR A 449 1.28 -30.68 -1.58
N MET A 450 1.76 -30.49 -0.35
CA MET A 450 2.09 -29.19 0.24
C MET A 450 3.35 -28.55 -0.35
N ARG A 451 4.31 -29.33 -0.87
CA ARG A 451 5.47 -28.80 -1.63
C ARG A 451 5.03 -28.12 -2.93
N LEU A 452 3.89 -28.55 -3.48
CA LEU A 452 3.28 -27.95 -4.67
C LEU A 452 2.32 -26.81 -4.32
N TRP A 453 2.14 -26.44 -3.05
CA TRP A 453 1.24 -25.35 -2.62
C TRP A 453 2.03 -24.05 -2.45
N PRO A 454 1.54 -22.86 -2.85
CA PRO A 454 0.29 -22.59 -3.56
C PRO A 454 0.46 -22.63 -5.09
N ASP A 455 1.65 -22.91 -5.62
CA ASP A 455 1.95 -22.76 -7.04
C ASP A 455 1.28 -23.85 -7.91
N PHE A 456 0.46 -23.42 -8.86
CA PHE A 456 -0.23 -24.29 -9.81
C PHE A 456 0.58 -24.54 -11.09
N ALA A 457 1.80 -24.01 -11.19
CA ALA A 457 2.64 -24.16 -12.38
C ALA A 457 3.30 -25.54 -12.53
N VAL A 458 2.72 -26.58 -11.92
CA VAL A 458 3.19 -27.96 -12.04
C VAL A 458 2.56 -28.62 -13.28
N PRO A 459 3.35 -29.23 -14.19
CA PRO A 459 2.78 -29.92 -15.34
C PRO A 459 1.81 -31.04 -14.95
N ALA A 460 0.67 -31.13 -15.64
CA ALA A 460 -0.37 -32.15 -15.39
C ALA A 460 0.19 -33.57 -15.31
N ARG A 461 1.12 -33.94 -16.20
CA ARG A 461 1.78 -35.26 -16.21
C ARG A 461 2.51 -35.59 -14.90
N ARG A 462 3.13 -34.60 -14.25
CA ARG A 462 3.79 -34.81 -12.95
C ARG A 462 2.76 -35.04 -11.85
N LEU A 463 1.65 -34.30 -11.89
CA LEU A 463 0.55 -34.46 -10.94
C LEU A 463 -0.16 -35.82 -11.10
N GLU A 464 -0.31 -36.30 -12.33
CA GLU A 464 -0.83 -37.65 -12.62
C GLU A 464 0.11 -38.74 -12.09
N ALA A 465 1.43 -38.59 -12.27
CA ALA A 465 2.41 -39.52 -11.71
C ALA A 465 2.37 -39.55 -10.17
N LEU A 466 2.21 -38.39 -9.53
CA LEU A 466 2.02 -38.29 -8.08
C LEU A 466 0.70 -38.92 -7.64
N ALA A 467 -0.39 -38.70 -8.38
CA ALA A 467 -1.67 -39.35 -8.11
C ALA A 467 -1.58 -40.89 -8.19
N ALA A 468 -0.85 -41.42 -9.17
CA ALA A 468 -0.62 -42.85 -9.31
C ALA A 468 0.23 -43.40 -8.15
N GLY A 469 1.31 -42.70 -7.77
CA GLY A 469 2.14 -43.06 -6.62
C GLY A 469 1.39 -43.00 -5.29
N ALA A 470 0.44 -42.07 -5.17
CA ALA A 470 -0.43 -41.90 -4.01
C ALA A 470 -1.67 -42.81 -4.05
N GLY A 471 -1.78 -43.77 -4.98
CA GLY A 471 -3.01 -44.54 -5.23
C GLY A 471 -3.53 -45.39 -4.06
N LYS A 472 -2.71 -45.65 -3.04
CA LYS A 472 -3.11 -46.30 -1.78
C LYS A 472 -3.60 -45.33 -0.71
N THR A 473 -3.32 -44.05 -0.88
CA THR A 473 -3.69 -42.98 0.04
C THR A 473 -5.01 -42.36 -0.39
N ARG A 474 -5.66 -41.66 0.53
CA ARG A 474 -6.90 -40.92 0.21
C ARG A 474 -6.64 -39.70 -0.68
N LEU A 475 -5.43 -39.13 -0.60
CA LEU A 475 -5.00 -37.92 -1.33
C LEU A 475 -4.85 -38.07 -2.85
N ALA A 476 -4.98 -39.30 -3.39
CA ALA A 476 -4.81 -39.55 -4.82
C ALA A 476 -5.76 -38.72 -5.68
N ASP A 477 -7.00 -38.52 -5.22
CA ASP A 477 -8.02 -37.71 -5.88
C ASP A 477 -7.69 -36.22 -5.88
N ASN A 478 -7.09 -35.68 -4.81
CA ASN A 478 -6.65 -34.29 -4.75
C ASN A 478 -5.51 -34.02 -5.76
N PHE A 479 -4.60 -34.99 -5.97
CA PHE A 479 -3.60 -34.89 -7.04
C PHE A 479 -4.26 -34.91 -8.43
N ARG A 480 -5.29 -35.74 -8.65
CA ARG A 480 -6.07 -35.74 -9.92
C ARG A 480 -6.80 -34.42 -10.13
N PHE A 481 -7.42 -33.88 -9.08
CA PHE A 481 -8.04 -32.56 -9.11
C PHE A 481 -7.03 -31.49 -9.53
N ARG A 482 -5.82 -31.49 -8.95
CA ARG A 482 -4.75 -30.57 -9.35
C ARG A 482 -4.29 -30.79 -10.79
N ALA A 483 -4.15 -32.04 -11.23
CA ALA A 483 -3.80 -32.37 -12.60
C ALA A 483 -4.82 -31.79 -13.59
N ALA A 484 -6.11 -31.92 -13.27
CA ALA A 484 -7.19 -31.32 -14.04
C ALA A 484 -7.06 -29.79 -14.06
N MET A 485 -6.80 -29.15 -12.92
CA MET A 485 -6.63 -27.68 -12.85
C MET A 485 -5.43 -27.15 -13.65
N ALA A 486 -4.39 -27.96 -13.85
CA ALA A 486 -3.22 -27.61 -14.66
C ALA A 486 -3.50 -27.57 -16.18
N VAL A 487 -4.65 -28.08 -16.63
CA VAL A 487 -5.06 -28.07 -18.05
C VAL A 487 -5.36 -26.63 -18.49
N ARG A 488 -4.61 -26.13 -19.48
CA ARG A 488 -4.71 -24.72 -19.92
C ARG A 488 -6.04 -24.40 -20.60
N ASP A 489 -6.51 -25.25 -21.50
CA ASP A 489 -7.79 -25.07 -22.19
C ASP A 489 -8.96 -25.21 -21.22
N GLU A 490 -9.84 -24.21 -21.15
CA GLU A 490 -10.90 -24.17 -20.12
C GLU A 490 -11.96 -25.26 -20.33
N LEU A 491 -12.24 -25.64 -21.58
CA LEU A 491 -13.22 -26.67 -21.89
C LEU A 491 -12.65 -28.06 -21.58
N ALA A 492 -11.42 -28.35 -21.99
CA ALA A 492 -10.71 -29.59 -21.64
C ALA A 492 -10.51 -29.71 -20.13
N ARG A 493 -10.23 -28.60 -19.44
CA ARG A 493 -10.20 -28.54 -17.98
C ARG A 493 -11.53 -28.92 -17.36
N ALA A 494 -12.65 -28.43 -17.91
CA ALA A 494 -13.97 -28.79 -17.43
C ALA A 494 -14.26 -30.30 -17.60
N GLU A 495 -13.84 -30.91 -18.70
CA GLU A 495 -13.98 -32.38 -18.87
C GLU A 495 -13.11 -33.15 -17.86
N ALA A 496 -11.86 -32.74 -17.67
CA ALA A 496 -10.96 -33.36 -16.70
C ALA A 496 -11.51 -33.23 -15.26
N LEU A 497 -12.04 -32.05 -14.90
CA LEU A 497 -12.69 -31.84 -13.60
C LEU A 497 -13.97 -32.66 -13.46
N ALA A 498 -14.76 -32.83 -14.54
CA ALA A 498 -15.97 -33.63 -14.51
C ALA A 498 -15.69 -35.11 -14.24
N ALA A 499 -14.55 -35.63 -14.73
CA ALA A 499 -14.10 -36.98 -14.39
C ALA A 499 -13.78 -37.12 -12.89
N VAL A 500 -13.09 -36.15 -12.30
CA VAL A 500 -12.81 -36.14 -10.85
C VAL A 500 -14.09 -35.97 -10.02
N ALA A 501 -15.00 -35.11 -10.47
CA ALA A 501 -16.26 -34.80 -9.79
C ALA A 501 -17.29 -35.95 -9.74
N ALA A 502 -17.06 -37.03 -10.49
CA ALA A 502 -17.92 -38.22 -10.49
C ALA A 502 -17.68 -39.13 -9.27
N GLU A 503 -16.53 -38.98 -8.61
CA GLU A 503 -16.20 -39.73 -7.40
C GLU A 503 -16.87 -39.11 -6.15
N ALA A 504 -17.03 -39.87 -5.08
CA ALA A 504 -17.63 -39.41 -3.81
C ALA A 504 -16.55 -39.14 -2.75
N ASN A 505 -15.63 -38.22 -3.06
CA ASN A 505 -14.48 -37.85 -2.23
C ASN A 505 -14.29 -36.32 -2.13
N ASP A 506 -13.31 -35.88 -1.35
CA ASP A 506 -13.02 -34.46 -1.13
C ASP A 506 -12.49 -33.79 -2.41
N GLY A 507 -11.66 -34.46 -3.20
CA GLY A 507 -11.26 -34.01 -4.53
C GLY A 507 -12.46 -33.72 -5.43
N ALA A 508 -13.51 -34.53 -5.39
CA ALA A 508 -14.74 -34.30 -6.13
C ALA A 508 -15.51 -33.05 -5.64
N VAL A 509 -15.48 -32.73 -4.34
CA VAL A 509 -16.13 -31.50 -3.83
C VAL A 509 -15.44 -30.26 -4.38
N ALA A 510 -14.10 -30.23 -4.36
CA ALA A 510 -13.32 -29.14 -4.96
C ALA A 510 -13.53 -29.07 -6.48
N ALA A 511 -13.57 -30.22 -7.17
CA ALA A 511 -13.83 -30.29 -8.60
C ALA A 511 -15.24 -29.75 -8.98
N ASN A 512 -16.27 -30.14 -8.23
CA ASN A 512 -17.63 -29.61 -8.42
C ASN A 512 -17.69 -28.10 -8.18
N TYR A 513 -16.95 -27.56 -7.22
CA TYR A 513 -16.90 -26.11 -6.98
C TYR A 513 -16.31 -25.35 -8.19
N GLU A 514 -15.15 -25.80 -8.70
CA GLU A 514 -14.51 -25.19 -9.86
C GLU A 514 -15.30 -25.39 -11.15
N LEU A 515 -15.97 -26.53 -11.33
CA LEU A 515 -16.94 -26.74 -12.42
C LEU A 515 -18.09 -25.75 -12.37
N GLY A 516 -18.63 -25.46 -11.18
CA GLY A 516 -19.65 -24.43 -11.00
C GLY A 516 -19.15 -23.05 -11.46
N ARG A 517 -17.91 -22.68 -11.12
CA ARG A 517 -17.29 -21.41 -11.56
C ARG A 517 -17.04 -21.37 -13.06
N LEU A 518 -16.59 -22.47 -13.68
CA LEU A 518 -16.45 -22.58 -15.13
C LEU A 518 -17.80 -22.50 -15.83
N ALA A 519 -18.83 -23.16 -15.29
CA ALA A 519 -20.18 -23.15 -15.82
C ALA A 519 -20.81 -21.74 -15.81
N LEU A 520 -20.52 -20.91 -14.80
CA LEU A 520 -20.96 -19.51 -14.81
C LEU A 520 -20.39 -18.70 -15.98
N ARG A 521 -19.18 -19.03 -16.43
CA ARG A 521 -18.49 -18.33 -17.53
C ARG A 521 -18.78 -18.93 -18.90
N LEU A 522 -18.95 -20.24 -18.97
CA LEU A 522 -18.98 -21.02 -20.23
C LEU A 522 -20.32 -21.72 -20.48
N GLY A 523 -21.23 -21.79 -19.52
CA GLY A 523 -22.43 -22.64 -19.56
C GLY A 523 -23.38 -22.35 -20.73
N ASP A 524 -23.42 -21.10 -21.19
CA ASP A 524 -24.24 -20.70 -22.35
C ASP A 524 -23.61 -21.05 -23.70
N LYS A 525 -22.32 -21.37 -23.72
CA LYS A 525 -21.64 -21.71 -24.98
C LYS A 525 -22.12 -23.07 -25.48
N PRO A 526 -22.40 -23.22 -26.80
CA PRO A 526 -22.82 -24.50 -27.37
C PRO A 526 -21.83 -25.65 -27.09
N ALA A 527 -20.53 -25.34 -27.00
CA ALA A 527 -19.49 -26.31 -26.67
C ALA A 527 -19.68 -26.95 -25.28
N TRP A 528 -20.14 -26.17 -24.28
CA TRP A 528 -20.45 -26.68 -22.95
C TRP A 528 -21.62 -27.67 -23.00
N ARG A 529 -22.69 -27.30 -23.71
CA ARG A 529 -23.91 -28.11 -23.84
C ARG A 529 -23.67 -29.41 -24.64
N ARG A 530 -22.88 -29.35 -25.72
CA ARG A 530 -22.51 -30.54 -26.52
C ARG A 530 -21.79 -31.60 -25.68
N ARG A 531 -21.02 -31.17 -24.69
CA ARG A 531 -20.30 -32.05 -23.75
C ARG A 531 -21.17 -32.57 -22.61
N LYS A 532 -22.46 -32.24 -22.58
CA LYS A 532 -23.44 -32.66 -21.56
C LYS A 532 -22.99 -32.33 -20.12
N LEU A 533 -22.24 -31.23 -19.94
CA LEU A 533 -21.82 -30.75 -18.63
C LEU A 533 -23.01 -30.10 -17.91
N LYS A 534 -23.07 -30.25 -16.58
CA LYS A 534 -24.19 -29.73 -15.76
C LYS A 534 -24.19 -28.20 -15.73
N SER A 535 -25.28 -27.62 -15.26
CA SER A 535 -25.38 -26.18 -15.01
C SER A 535 -24.60 -25.77 -13.76
N ALA A 536 -24.28 -24.47 -13.65
CA ALA A 536 -23.61 -23.92 -12.46
C ALA A 536 -24.40 -24.18 -11.17
N VAL A 537 -25.73 -24.06 -11.21
CA VAL A 537 -26.62 -24.29 -10.06
C VAL A 537 -26.53 -25.73 -9.57
N GLU A 538 -26.49 -26.71 -10.47
CA GLU A 538 -26.38 -28.13 -10.12
C GLU A 538 -25.03 -28.44 -9.49
N TYR A 539 -23.93 -27.95 -10.05
CA TYR A 539 -22.61 -28.13 -9.46
C TYR A 539 -22.51 -27.50 -8.07
N PHE A 540 -22.97 -26.26 -7.88
CA PHE A 540 -22.98 -25.65 -6.54
C PHE A 540 -23.95 -26.32 -5.57
N LYS A 541 -25.02 -26.96 -6.05
CA LYS A 541 -25.90 -27.77 -5.20
C LYS A 541 -25.16 -28.98 -4.63
N LEU A 542 -24.33 -29.66 -5.43
CA LEU A 542 -23.51 -30.78 -4.98
C LEU A 542 -22.49 -30.37 -3.91
N VAL A 543 -21.82 -29.22 -4.11
CA VAL A 543 -20.89 -28.67 -3.12
C VAL A 543 -21.61 -28.27 -1.83
N ALA A 544 -22.81 -27.68 -1.94
CA ALA A 544 -23.59 -27.28 -0.76
C ALA A 544 -24.14 -28.47 0.05
N SER A 545 -24.29 -29.64 -0.58
CA SER A 545 -24.66 -30.89 0.12
C SER A 545 -23.48 -31.63 0.74
N ALA A 546 -22.24 -31.24 0.43
CA ALA A 546 -21.07 -31.87 1.04
C ALA A 546 -20.96 -31.44 2.52
N PRO A 547 -20.73 -32.40 3.45
CA PRO A 547 -20.56 -32.09 4.87
C PRO A 547 -19.27 -31.27 5.08
N ASP A 548 -19.40 -30.18 5.85
CA ASP A 548 -18.31 -29.37 6.41
C ASP A 548 -17.19 -28.96 5.44
N SER A 549 -17.53 -28.74 4.17
CA SER A 549 -16.57 -28.28 3.16
C SER A 549 -16.33 -26.76 3.26
N PRO A 550 -15.07 -26.28 3.15
CA PRO A 550 -14.76 -24.85 3.11
C PRO A 550 -15.35 -24.15 1.88
N TYR A 551 -15.74 -24.90 0.84
CA TYR A 551 -16.35 -24.36 -0.37
C TYR A 551 -17.86 -24.08 -0.21
N ARG A 552 -18.51 -24.63 0.82
CA ARG A 552 -19.98 -24.59 0.99
C ARG A 552 -20.55 -23.17 1.08
N PRO A 553 -20.06 -22.25 1.95
CA PRO A 553 -20.63 -20.90 2.07
C PRO A 553 -20.57 -20.11 0.75
N ARG A 554 -19.47 -20.28 0.00
CA ARG A 554 -19.26 -19.65 -1.31
C ARG A 554 -20.14 -20.27 -2.38
N ALA A 555 -20.24 -21.59 -2.43
CA ALA A 555 -21.12 -22.30 -3.33
C ALA A 555 -22.58 -21.89 -3.13
N GLU A 556 -23.05 -21.76 -1.88
CA GLU A 556 -24.41 -21.30 -1.58
C GLU A 556 -24.68 -19.86 -2.05
N ARG A 557 -23.70 -18.95 -1.88
CA ARG A 557 -23.79 -17.57 -2.38
C ARG A 557 -23.87 -17.55 -3.91
N LEU A 558 -22.96 -18.25 -4.59
CA LEU A 558 -22.92 -18.32 -6.05
C LEU A 558 -24.14 -19.04 -6.63
N ARG A 559 -24.65 -20.07 -5.96
CA ARG A 559 -25.90 -20.76 -6.33
C ARG A 559 -27.09 -19.81 -6.30
N ARG A 560 -27.21 -18.98 -5.26
CA ARG A 560 -28.28 -17.96 -5.15
C ARG A 560 -28.19 -16.94 -6.27
N LEU A 561 -26.99 -16.46 -6.57
CA LEU A 561 -26.75 -15.52 -7.68
C LEU A 561 -27.11 -16.16 -9.03
N ALA A 562 -26.67 -17.39 -9.28
CA ALA A 562 -26.96 -18.12 -10.51
C ALA A 562 -28.46 -18.42 -10.69
N GLY A 563 -29.15 -18.82 -9.61
CA GLY A 563 -30.58 -19.13 -9.62
C GLY A 563 -31.47 -17.91 -9.79
N GLY A 564 -31.10 -16.76 -9.21
CA GLY A 564 -31.85 -15.51 -9.33
C GLY A 564 -31.87 -14.95 -10.76
N VAL A 565 -30.82 -15.19 -11.53
CA VAL A 565 -30.71 -14.75 -12.93
C VAL A 565 -31.68 -15.51 -13.84
N SER A 566 -31.91 -16.81 -13.58
CA SER A 566 -32.83 -17.62 -14.39
C SER A 566 -34.31 -17.23 -14.22
N GLY A 567 -34.66 -16.52 -13.15
CA GLY A 567 -36.06 -16.16 -12.83
C GLY A 567 -36.49 -14.75 -13.24
N ARG A 568 -35.57 -13.84 -13.60
CA ARG A 568 -35.90 -12.41 -13.72
C ARG A 568 -35.49 -11.68 -15.00
N CYS A 569 -34.83 -12.29 -15.98
CA CYS A 569 -34.46 -11.57 -17.22
C CYS A 569 -34.38 -12.49 -18.44
N ARG A 570 -35.45 -12.49 -19.26
CA ARG A 570 -35.39 -12.94 -20.66
C ARG A 570 -35.53 -11.80 -21.68
N THR A 571 -35.55 -10.53 -21.25
CA THR A 571 -35.92 -9.40 -22.14
C THR A 571 -34.99 -8.19 -22.18
N ARG A 572 -33.82 -8.15 -21.54
CA ARG A 572 -32.81 -7.10 -21.83
C ARG A 572 -31.37 -7.61 -21.72
N GLN A 573 -30.69 -7.69 -22.87
CA GLN A 573 -29.23 -7.78 -22.93
C GLN A 573 -28.64 -6.56 -22.22
N THR A 574 -27.96 -6.78 -21.09
CA THR A 574 -27.08 -5.80 -20.46
C THR A 574 -25.69 -6.42 -20.29
N PRO A 575 -24.60 -5.63 -20.38
CA PRO A 575 -23.24 -6.15 -20.43
C PRO A 575 -22.73 -6.47 -19.01
N TRP A 576 -23.02 -7.68 -18.52
CA TRP A 576 -22.58 -8.16 -17.19
C TRP A 576 -21.13 -8.66 -17.14
N ALA A 577 -20.36 -8.52 -18.23
CA ALA A 577 -18.96 -8.92 -18.28
C ALA A 577 -18.05 -8.13 -17.30
N GLY A 578 -18.47 -6.96 -16.81
CA GLY A 578 -17.65 -6.13 -15.90
C GLY A 578 -17.73 -6.48 -14.42
N ILE A 579 -18.90 -6.88 -13.90
CA ILE A 579 -19.11 -7.10 -12.45
C ILE A 579 -18.69 -8.51 -12.02
N ALA A 580 -18.82 -9.50 -12.92
CA ALA A 580 -18.28 -10.84 -12.69
C ALA A 580 -16.75 -10.87 -12.77
N HIS A 581 -16.12 -9.95 -13.51
CA HIS A 581 -14.66 -9.99 -13.69
C HIS A 581 -13.88 -9.54 -12.44
N ASN A 582 -14.43 -8.62 -11.64
CA ASN A 582 -13.81 -8.20 -10.38
C ASN A 582 -14.03 -9.23 -9.25
N SER A 583 -15.19 -9.88 -9.17
CA SER A 583 -15.48 -10.91 -8.14
C SER A 583 -14.96 -12.31 -8.47
N LEU A 584 -14.38 -12.53 -9.65
CA LEU A 584 -13.76 -13.81 -10.05
C LEU A 584 -12.21 -13.75 -10.06
N ASN A 585 -11.63 -12.54 -10.02
CA ASN A 585 -10.19 -12.32 -9.87
C ASN A 585 -9.79 -12.02 -8.41
N GLU A 586 -10.76 -11.68 -7.56
CA GLU A 586 -10.72 -11.81 -6.10
C GLU A 586 -11.23 -13.20 -5.69
#